data_AF-A0A3D4TF33-F1
#
_entry.id   AF-A0A3D4TF33-F1
#
_cell.length_a   1.000
_cell.length_b   1.000
_cell.length_c   1.000
_cell.angle_alpha   90.00
_cell.angle_beta   90.00
_cell.angle_gamma   90.00
#
_symmetry.space_group_name_H-M   'P 1'
#
loop_
_entity.id
_entity.type
_entity.pdbx_description
1 polymer ?
#
loop_
_entity_poly.entity_id
_entity_poly.type
_entity_poly.pdbx_seq_one_letter_code
_entity_poly.pdbx_strand_id
1 'polypeptide(L)' 'MSTVATDNAIYVSDKAKKKVAQLMEDAGIANDTSYFLRVSVVGGGCSGLSYKLDFDNEQKPMD' A
#
# COMPACT_ATOMS: atom_id res chain seq x y z
N MET A 1 2.81 -3.47 25.56
CA MET A 1 2.26 -2.57 24.52
C MET A 1 3.35 -2.38 23.48
N SER A 2 3.16 -2.91 22.28
CA SER A 2 4.18 -2.97 21.23
C SER A 2 4.36 -1.60 20.59
N THR A 3 5.55 -1.02 20.72
CA THR A 3 5.93 0.24 20.07
C THR A 3 6.20 -0.05 18.59
N VAL A 4 5.24 0.27 17.72
CA VAL A 4 5.50 0.27 16.27
C VAL A 4 6.54 1.36 16.00
N ALA A 5 7.73 0.97 15.55
CA ALA A 5 8.78 1.90 15.16
C ALA A 5 8.33 2.71 13.95
N THR A 6 8.07 4.00 14.16
CA THR A 6 7.61 4.94 13.11
C THR A 6 8.71 5.50 12.23
N ASP A 7 9.98 5.12 12.47
CA ASP A 7 11.13 5.67 11.74
C ASP A 7 11.08 5.39 10.22
N ASN A 8 10.29 4.39 9.78
CA ASN A 8 10.04 4.05 8.38
C ASN A 8 8.54 4.13 8.00
N ALA A 9 7.74 4.94 8.69
CA ALA A 9 6.31 5.03 8.42
C ALA A 9 6.01 5.79 7.11
N ILE A 10 5.16 5.20 6.26
CA ILE A 10 4.62 5.87 5.08
C ILE A 10 3.42 6.72 5.50
N TYR A 11 3.51 8.03 5.29
CA TYR A 11 2.38 8.93 5.55
C TYR A 11 1.37 8.89 4.40
N VAL A 12 0.12 8.58 4.73
CA VAL A 12 -1.02 8.59 3.78
C VAL A 12 -1.97 9.72 4.19
N SER A 13 -2.14 10.71 3.31
CA SER A 13 -3.08 11.81 3.55
C SER A 13 -4.54 11.34 3.55
N ASP A 14 -5.44 12.09 4.19
CA ASP A 14 -6.88 11.80 4.18
C ASP A 14 -7.48 11.73 2.77
N LYS A 15 -6.99 12.59 1.86
CA LYS A 15 -7.40 12.57 0.45
C LYS A 15 -6.97 11.27 -0.24
N ALA A 16 -5.74 10.82 0.01
CA ALA A 16 -5.24 9.56 -0.52
C ALA A 16 -6.02 8.37 0.05
N LYS A 17 -6.30 8.35 1.35
CA LYS A 17 -7.13 7.32 1.99
C LYS A 17 -8.51 7.20 1.33
N LYS A 18 -9.19 8.32 1.10
CA LYS A 18 -10.49 8.33 0.39
C LYS A 18 -10.37 7.77 -1.03
N LYS A 19 -9.30 8.12 -1.75
CA LYS A 19 -9.08 7.61 -3.10
C LYS A 19 -8.80 6.11 -3.12
N VAL A 20 -8.02 5.60 -2.17
CA VAL A 20 -7.75 4.16 -2.01
C VAL A 20 -9.05 3.40 -1.75
N ALA A 21 -9.89 3.87 -0.82
CA ALA A 21 -11.19 3.27 -0.55
C ALA A 21 -12.08 3.21 -1.81
N GLN A 22 -12.16 4.32 -2.56
CA GLN A 22 -12.91 4.35 -3.82
C GLN A 22 -12.37 3.33 -4.83
N LEU A 23 -11.04 3.20 -4.97
CA LEU A 23 -10.45 2.24 -5.90
C LEU A 23 -10.73 0.79 -5.49
N MET A 24 -10.82 0.49 -4.20
CA MET A 24 -11.25 -0.83 -3.71
C MET A 24 -12.72 -1.11 -4.01
N GLU A 25 -13.58 -0.09 -3.91
CA GLU A 25 -15.00 -0.19 -4.26
C GLU A 25 -15.16 -0.44 -5.77
N ASP A 26 -14.47 0.35 -6.60
CA ASP A 26 -14.49 0.25 -8.05
C ASP A 26 -13.98 -1.12 -8.54
N ALA A 27 -13.01 -1.71 -7.83
CA ALA A 27 -12.48 -3.05 -8.08
C ALA A 27 -13.35 -4.18 -7.50
N GLY A 28 -14.40 -3.87 -6.73
CA GLY A 28 -15.29 -4.86 -6.12
C GLY A 28 -14.68 -5.63 -4.94
N ILE A 29 -13.55 -5.18 -4.40
CA ILE A 29 -12.80 -5.85 -3.33
C ILE A 29 -12.93 -5.16 -1.97
N ALA A 30 -13.66 -4.05 -1.87
CA ALA A 30 -13.78 -3.26 -0.64
C ALA A 30 -14.34 -4.03 0.57
N ASN A 31 -15.16 -5.08 0.34
CA ASN A 31 -15.76 -5.89 1.38
C ASN A 31 -14.92 -7.11 1.78
N ASP A 32 -13.83 -7.39 1.06
CA ASP A 32 -12.97 -8.52 1.33
C ASP A 32 -11.76 -8.07 2.17
N THR A 33 -11.79 -8.44 3.45
CA THR A 33 -10.74 -8.10 4.43
C THR A 33 -9.40 -8.78 4.16
N SER A 34 -9.34 -9.74 3.23
CA SER A 34 -8.08 -10.33 2.80
C SER A 34 -7.24 -9.37 1.95
N TYR A 35 -7.86 -8.38 1.29
CA TYR A 35 -7.15 -7.41 0.47
C TYR A 35 -6.58 -6.25 1.30
N PHE A 36 -5.36 -5.87 0.95
CA PHE A 36 -4.65 -4.74 1.54
C PHE A 36 -3.88 -3.97 0.46
N LEU A 37 -3.54 -2.71 0.77
CA LEU A 37 -2.69 -1.88 -0.07
C LEU A 37 -1.23 -2.30 0.11
N ARG A 38 -0.57 -2.71 -0.96
CA ARG A 38 0.87 -3.02 -1.01
C ARG A 38 1.63 -1.90 -1.69
N VAL A 39 2.77 -1.52 -1.10
CA VAL A 39 3.74 -0.60 -1.70
C VAL A 39 4.97 -1.38 -2.11
N SER A 40 5.32 -1.34 -3.40
CA SER A 40 6.51 -1.99 -3.94
C SER A 40 7.51 -0.96 -4.44
N VAL A 41 8.79 -1.15 -4.13
CA VAL A 41 9.87 -0.36 -4.73
C VAL A 41 10.30 -1.03 -6.02
N VAL A 42 10.20 -0.31 -7.12
CA VAL A 42 10.67 -0.73 -8.43
C VAL A 42 11.94 0.05 -8.73
N GLY A 43 13.01 -0.64 -9.11
CA GLY A 43 14.24 0.01 -9.55
C GLY A 43 13.95 0.86 -10.78
N GLY A 44 14.03 2.18 -10.64
CA GLY A 44 14.19 3.08 -11.79
C GLY A 44 15.66 3.09 -12.21
N GLY A 45 15.95 3.46 -13.45
CA GLY A 45 17.32 3.54 -13.97
C GLY A 45 18.18 4.60 -13.26
N CYS A 46 19.02 5.33 -13.98
CA CYS A 46 19.91 6.36 -13.41
C CYS A 46 19.15 7.44 -12.58
N SER A 47 17.83 7.55 -12.76
CA SER A 47 16.93 8.55 -12.20
C SER A 47 16.33 8.22 -10.82
N GLY A 48 16.65 7.07 -10.23
CA GLY A 48 16.21 6.72 -8.86
C GLY A 48 14.93 5.89 -8.76
N LEU A 49 14.65 5.44 -7.54
CA LEU A 49 13.61 4.46 -7.19
C LEU A 49 12.21 4.93 -7.61
N SER A 50 11.39 4.01 -8.16
CA SER A 50 9.98 4.21 -8.42
C SER A 50 9.14 3.43 -7.41
N TYR A 51 7.96 3.93 -7.05
CA TYR A 51 7.05 3.25 -6.12
C TYR A 51 5.79 2.83 -6.86
N LYS A 52 5.36 1.58 -6.64
CA LYS A 52 4.12 1.02 -7.16
C LYS A 52 3.16 0.75 -6.00
N LEU A 53 1.89 1.07 -6.19
CA LEU A 53 0.81 0.83 -5.24
C LEU A 53 -0.20 -0.10 -5.90
N ASP A 54 -0.44 -1.27 -5.30
CA ASP A 54 -1.41 -2.26 -5.79
C ASP A 54 -2.25 -2.80 -4.62
N PHE A 55 -3.41 -3.40 -4.92
CA PHE A 55 -4.15 -4.20 -3.95
C PHE A 55 -3.77 -5.67 -4.10
N ASP A 56 -3.45 -6.31 -2.98
CA ASP A 56 -3.04 -7.70 -2.96
C ASP A 56 -3.68 -8.40 -1.75
N ASN A 57 -3.81 -9.72 -1.81
CA ASN A 57 -4.40 -10.55 -0.76
C ASN A 57 -3.50 -11.74 -0.37
N GLU A 58 -2.32 -11.85 -0.98
CA GLU A 58 -1.32 -12.84 -0.64
C GLU A 58 -0.25 -12.22 0.25
N GLN A 59 0.01 -12.80 1.42
CA GLN A 59 1.20 -12.45 2.19
C GLN A 59 2.44 -12.99 1.48
N LYS A 60 3.38 -12.10 1.15
CA LYS A 60 4.65 -12.46 0.55
C LYS A 60 5.74 -12.51 1.62
N PRO A 61 6.71 -13.42 1.49
CA PRO A 61 7.86 -13.40 2.37
C PRO A 61 8.57 -12.04 2.24
N MET A 62 8.77 -11.35 3.38
CA MET A 62 9.37 -10.01 3.52
C MET A 62 8.44 -8.79 3.29
N ASP A 63 7.11 -8.92 3.34
CA ASP A 63 6.21 -7.76 3.56
C ASP A 63 6.36 -7.15 4.96
#